data_AF-A0A6L3AIJ7-F1
#
_entry.id   AF-A0A6L3AIJ7-F1
#
_cell.length_a   1.000
_cell.length_b   1.000
_cell.length_c   1.000
_cell.angle_alpha   90.00
_cell.angle_beta   90.00
_cell.angle_gamma   90.00
#
_symmetry.space_group_name_H-M   'P 1'
#
loop_
_entity.id
_entity.type
_entity.pdbx_description
1 polymer ?
#
loop_
_entity_poly.entity_id
_entity_poly.type
_entity_poly.pdbx_seq_one_letter_code
_entity_poly.pdbx_strand_id
1 'polypeptide(L)'
;MVTLDTKNIKQPAFMNKIKPEELTPYEHLIEAKKALINEYKLNENWLKFSQEKIYDARIHLEAIKRDSPEYIEAQRLMDEVKQKEAEMEKVSAILTQECMRKQREEVAGKLEKYFIGKNMYVNVQLDGEEKTILKLEYVSWSYPLIYRVINGTGFLPSLKKLGFKKVIFDATHNYSWTYDLEGNIQE
;
A
#
# COMPACT_ATOMS: atom_id res chain seq x y z
N MET A 1 13.82 -9.39 -13.47
CA MET A 1 14.84 -8.60 -12.75
C MET A 1 14.39 -7.16 -12.83
N VAL A 2 13.70 -6.67 -11.80
CA VAL A 2 13.13 -5.31 -11.80
C VAL A 2 14.21 -4.36 -11.30
N THR A 3 14.82 -3.61 -12.21
CA THR A 3 15.69 -2.49 -11.88
C THR A 3 14.80 -1.34 -11.39
N LEU A 4 14.80 -1.09 -10.08
CA LEU A 4 14.18 0.09 -9.49
C LEU A 4 14.99 1.32 -9.93
N ASP A 5 14.36 2.17 -10.74
CA ASP A 5 14.86 3.49 -11.11
C ASP A 5 14.76 4.41 -9.88
N THR A 6 15.89 4.61 -9.19
CA THR A 6 16.01 5.41 -7.97
C THR A 6 15.72 6.90 -8.18
N LYS A 7 15.47 7.36 -9.42
CA LYS A 7 15.22 8.76 -9.74
C LYS A 7 13.83 9.28 -9.37
N ASN A 8 12.94 8.45 -8.82
CA ASN A 8 11.54 8.84 -8.60
C ASN A 8 11.00 8.59 -7.18
N ILE A 9 11.87 8.63 -6.17
CA ILE A 9 11.42 8.75 -4.78
C ILE A 9 10.91 10.19 -4.60
N LYS A 10 9.59 10.38 -4.76
CA LYS A 10 8.94 11.68 -4.51
C LYS A 10 9.29 12.15 -3.10
N GLN A 11 9.82 13.38 -3.00
CA GLN A 11 10.05 14.05 -1.73
C GLN A 11 8.76 14.09 -0.90
N PRO A 12 8.76 13.68 0.38
CA PRO A 12 7.60 13.86 1.25
C PRO A 12 7.23 15.34 1.38
N ALA A 13 5.92 15.64 1.29
CA ALA A 13 5.37 17.00 1.13
C ALA A 13 5.51 17.93 2.35
N PHE A 14 6.22 17.52 3.40
CA PHE A 14 6.36 18.26 4.65
C PHE A 14 7.83 18.30 5.07
N MET A 15 8.66 19.08 4.36
CA MET A 15 10.06 19.26 4.73
C MET A 15 10.27 20.55 5.51
N ASN A 16 10.82 20.41 6.71
CA ASN A 16 11.65 21.46 7.29
C ASN A 16 12.79 21.73 6.29
N LYS A 17 13.05 23.01 6.01
CA LYS A 17 14.07 23.44 5.05
C LYS A 17 15.46 23.02 5.54
N ILE A 18 15.89 21.81 5.22
CA ILE A 18 17.29 21.42 5.32
C ILE A 18 18.03 22.29 4.31
N LYS A 19 19.02 23.05 4.78
CA LYS A 19 19.93 23.80 3.92
C LYS A 19 21.28 23.07 3.87
N PRO A 20 21.41 22.01 3.05
CA PRO A 20 22.62 21.20 3.01
C PRO A 20 23.84 21.97 2.47
N GLU A 21 23.65 23.14 1.87
CA GLU A 21 24.73 23.92 1.25
C GLU A 21 25.59 24.71 2.27
N GLU A 22 25.15 24.82 3.53
CA GLU A 22 25.81 25.64 4.56
C GLU A 22 26.71 24.81 5.50
N LEU A 23 26.70 23.48 5.42
CA LEU A 23 27.37 22.58 6.36
C LEU A 23 28.70 22.03 5.82
N THR A 24 29.65 21.85 6.71
CA THR A 24 30.90 21.14 6.42
C THR A 24 30.66 19.63 6.32
N PRO A 25 31.53 18.86 5.63
CA PRO A 25 31.41 17.40 5.57
C PRO A 25 31.32 16.72 6.95
N TYR A 26 32.04 17.25 7.94
CA TYR A 26 31.99 16.77 9.31
C TYR A 26 30.63 17.04 9.99
N GLU A 27 30.05 18.22 9.79
CA GLU A 27 28.72 18.55 10.33
C GLU A 27 27.61 17.72 9.67
N HIS A 28 27.71 17.49 8.36
CA HIS A 28 26.85 16.53 7.66
C HIS A 28 26.91 15.14 8.30
N LEU A 29 28.11 14.67 8.62
CA LEU A 29 28.27 13.37 9.26
C LEU A 29 27.62 13.32 10.66
N ILE A 30 27.72 14.40 11.43
CA ILE A 30 27.06 14.52 12.74
C ILE A 30 25.54 14.49 12.60
N GLU A 31 24.97 15.29 11.69
CA GLU A 31 23.52 15.34 11.49
C GLU A 31 22.98 14.00 10.96
N ALA A 32 23.70 13.35 10.05
CA ALA A 32 23.35 12.00 9.60
C ALA A 32 23.33 10.99 10.76
N LYS A 33 24.34 11.02 11.63
CA LYS A 33 24.39 10.16 12.83
C LYS A 33 23.24 10.47 13.78
N LYS A 34 22.92 11.74 14.03
CA LYS A 34 21.77 12.16 14.85
C LYS A 34 20.45 11.65 14.28
N ALA A 35 20.27 11.74 12.97
CA ALA A 35 19.07 11.26 12.29
C ALA A 35 18.95 9.72 12.35
N LEU A 36 20.08 9.00 12.33
CA LEU A 36 20.10 7.53 12.48
C LEU A 36 19.95 7.04 13.93
N ILE A 37 20.22 7.89 14.93
CA ILE A 37 20.01 7.56 16.34
C ILE A 37 18.51 7.39 16.59
N ASN A 38 18.17 6.14 16.89
CA ASN A 38 16.80 5.65 16.96
C ASN A 38 16.20 6.03 18.33
N GLU A 39 15.61 7.20 18.47
CA GLU A 39 14.68 7.45 19.57
C GLU A 39 13.38 6.68 19.30
N TYR A 40 13.41 5.39 19.60
CA TYR A 40 12.27 4.49 19.44
C TYR A 40 11.17 4.87 20.45
N LYS A 41 10.28 5.78 20.05
CA LYS A 41 9.03 6.06 20.78
C LYS A 41 7.90 5.43 19.98
N LEU A 42 7.35 4.33 20.51
CA LEU A 42 6.17 3.67 19.95
C LEU A 42 4.99 4.65 20.02
N ASN A 43 4.78 5.40 18.94
CA ASN A 43 3.59 6.20 18.73
C ASN A 43 2.93 5.80 17.40
N GLU A 44 1.67 6.16 17.22
CA GLU A 44 0.84 5.77 16.05
C GLU A 44 1.41 6.21 14.68
N ASN A 45 2.48 7.02 14.65
CA ASN A 45 3.13 7.51 13.43
C ASN A 45 4.60 7.09 13.28
N TRP A 46 5.01 6.00 13.93
CA TRP A 46 6.41 5.54 13.92
C TRP A 46 6.96 5.36 12.50
N LEU A 47 6.17 4.83 11.56
CA LEU A 47 6.62 4.60 10.18
C LEU A 47 6.94 5.92 9.49
N LYS A 48 6.08 6.93 9.64
CA LYS A 48 6.29 8.26 9.06
C LYS A 48 7.53 8.92 9.65
N PHE A 49 7.68 8.87 10.97
CA PHE A 49 8.83 9.44 11.67
C PHE A 49 10.14 8.77 11.23
N SER A 50 10.16 7.44 11.12
CA SER A 50 11.32 6.71 10.63
C SER A 50 11.68 7.05 9.19
N GLN A 51 10.70 7.25 8.30
CA GLN A 51 10.95 7.63 6.89
C GLN A 51 11.62 9.00 6.80
N GLU A 52 11.10 9.99 7.54
CA GLU A 52 11.66 11.34 7.56
C GLU A 52 13.10 11.31 8.07
N LYS A 53 13.38 10.59 9.16
CA LYS A 53 14.73 10.49 9.72
C LYS A 53 15.74 9.79 8.81
N ILE A 54 15.33 8.70 8.16
CA ILE A 54 16.19 7.98 7.22
C ILE A 54 16.47 8.83 5.97
N TYR A 55 15.47 9.58 5.50
CA TYR A 55 15.62 10.52 4.40
C TYR A 55 16.57 11.67 4.75
N ASP A 56 16.41 12.28 5.93
CA ASP A 56 17.30 13.33 6.43
C ASP A 56 18.75 12.83 6.49
N ALA A 57 18.96 11.64 7.07
CA ALA A 57 20.28 11.01 7.11
C ALA A 57 20.87 10.85 5.71
N ARG A 58 20.08 10.37 4.74
CA ARG A 58 20.52 10.20 3.36
C ARG A 58 20.98 11.52 2.73
N ILE A 59 20.20 12.59 2.86
CA ILE A 59 20.57 13.92 2.33
C ILE A 59 21.93 14.35 2.87
N HIS A 60 22.13 14.25 4.19
CA HIS A 60 23.38 14.69 4.78
C HIS A 60 24.57 13.84 4.32
N LEU A 61 24.39 12.52 4.18
CA LEU A 61 25.45 11.63 3.69
C LEU A 61 25.77 11.85 2.21
N GLU A 62 24.78 12.13 1.36
CA GLU A 62 24.96 12.42 -0.07
C GLU A 62 25.68 13.76 -0.33
N ALA A 63 25.58 14.71 0.60
CA ALA A 63 26.26 16.00 0.51
C ALA A 63 27.78 15.93 0.81
N ILE A 64 28.26 14.83 1.42
CA ILE A 64 29.68 14.63 1.73
C ILE A 64 30.43 14.27 0.44
N LYS A 65 31.40 15.11 0.08
CA LYS A 65 32.22 14.92 -1.14
C LYS A 65 33.16 13.71 -1.01
N ARG A 66 33.46 13.08 -2.15
CA ARG A 66 34.30 11.86 -2.23
C ARG A 66 35.75 12.04 -1.79
N ASP A 67 36.26 13.26 -1.89
CA ASP A 67 37.61 13.66 -1.51
C ASP A 67 37.74 14.00 -0.01
N SER A 68 36.62 14.07 0.73
CA SER A 68 36.61 14.34 2.15
C SER A 68 37.11 13.14 2.97
N PRO A 69 37.86 13.35 4.07
CA PRO A 69 38.26 12.26 4.95
C PRO A 69 37.06 11.53 5.59
N GLU A 70 35.92 12.20 5.73
CA GLU A 70 34.67 11.65 6.27
C GLU A 70 33.95 10.69 5.29
N TYR A 71 34.33 10.68 4.01
CA TYR A 71 33.60 9.94 2.97
C TYR A 71 33.54 8.43 3.24
N ILE A 72 34.60 7.84 3.80
CA ILE A 72 34.63 6.40 4.13
C ILE A 72 33.55 6.06 5.18
N GLU A 73 33.44 6.87 6.22
CA GLU A 73 32.43 6.67 7.27
C GLU A 73 31.03 7.00 6.73
N ALA A 74 30.90 8.02 5.87
CA ALA A 74 29.65 8.35 5.22
C ALA A 74 29.13 7.18 4.37
N GLN A 75 30.02 6.50 3.65
CA GLN A 75 29.67 5.32 2.85
C GLN A 75 29.19 4.16 3.75
N ARG A 76 29.84 3.92 4.89
CA ARG A 76 29.41 2.91 5.87
C ARG A 76 28.01 3.19 6.40
N LEU A 77 27.72 4.44 6.76
CA LEU A 77 26.38 4.85 7.22
C LEU A 77 25.34 4.83 6.10
N MET A 78 25.75 5.07 4.85
CA MET A 78 24.86 4.96 3.70
C MET A 78 24.37 3.52 3.49
N ASP A 79 25.20 2.53 3.78
CA ASP A 79 24.78 1.13 3.72
C ASP A 79 23.77 0.80 4.84
N GLU A 80 23.91 1.40 6.02
CA GLU A 80 22.89 1.32 7.08
C GLU A 80 21.56 1.98 6.67
N VAL A 81 21.61 3.15 6.05
CA VAL A 81 20.43 3.84 5.48
C VAL A 81 19.71 2.93 4.49
N LYS A 82 20.42 2.35 3.53
CA LYS A 82 19.83 1.44 2.53
C LYS A 82 19.19 0.21 3.17
N GLN A 83 19.82 -0.37 4.18
CA GLN A 83 19.25 -1.50 4.89
C GLN A 83 17.93 -1.12 5.56
N LYS A 84 17.89 0.02 6.26
CA LYS A 84 16.66 0.49 6.91
C LYS A 84 15.58 0.85 5.89
N GLU A 85 15.92 1.50 4.77
CA GLU A 85 14.97 1.77 3.68
C GLU A 85 14.33 0.46 3.16
N ALA A 86 15.14 -0.58 2.95
CA ALA A 86 14.63 -1.88 2.51
C ALA A 86 13.74 -2.58 3.55
N GLU A 87 14.06 -2.45 4.84
CA GLU A 87 13.21 -2.96 5.93
C GLU A 87 11.87 -2.20 5.98
N MET A 88 11.91 -0.88 5.84
CA MET A 88 10.71 -0.04 5.80
C MET A 88 9.82 -0.33 4.61
N GLU A 89 10.40 -0.58 3.44
CA GLU A 89 9.65 -0.96 2.24
C GLU A 89 8.89 -2.27 2.46
N LYS A 90 9.55 -3.28 3.06
CA LYS A 90 8.89 -4.55 3.42
C LYS A 90 7.74 -4.34 4.40
N VAL A 91 7.95 -3.55 5.46
CA VAL A 91 6.90 -3.27 6.46
C VAL A 91 5.75 -2.48 5.82
N SER A 92 6.05 -1.49 4.99
CA SER A 92 5.02 -0.69 4.30
C SER A 92 4.18 -1.54 3.35
N ALA A 93 4.79 -2.49 2.63
CA ALA A 93 4.08 -3.43 1.78
C ALA A 93 3.10 -4.30 2.60
N ILE A 94 3.55 -4.85 3.73
CA ILE A 94 2.71 -5.65 4.63
C ILE A 94 1.53 -4.83 5.15
N LEU A 95 1.79 -3.62 5.66
CA LEU A 95 0.73 -2.74 6.17
C LEU A 95 -0.28 -2.35 5.10
N THR A 96 0.19 -2.13 3.87
CA THR A 96 -0.68 -1.84 2.72
C THR A 96 -1.58 -3.04 2.41
N GLN A 97 -1.03 -4.25 2.38
CA GLN A 97 -1.80 -5.48 2.17
C GLN A 97 -2.85 -5.68 3.27
N GLU A 98 -2.48 -5.48 4.53
CA GLU A 98 -3.42 -5.59 5.66
C GLU A 98 -4.53 -4.55 5.60
N CYS A 99 -4.19 -3.30 5.24
CA CYS A 99 -5.17 -2.23 5.08
C CYS A 99 -6.17 -2.57 3.97
N MET A 100 -5.69 -3.00 2.81
CA MET A 100 -6.52 -3.40 1.68
C MET A 100 -7.42 -4.60 2.05
N ARG A 101 -6.89 -5.59 2.78
CA ARG A 101 -7.68 -6.72 3.29
C ARG A 101 -8.84 -6.24 4.18
N LYS A 102 -8.57 -5.36 5.14
CA LYS A 102 -9.59 -4.80 6.04
C LYS A 102 -10.65 -3.99 5.28
N GLN A 103 -10.24 -3.21 4.28
CA GLN A 103 -11.19 -2.49 3.43
C GLN A 103 -12.12 -3.44 2.67
N ARG A 104 -11.60 -4.56 2.15
CA ARG A 104 -12.42 -5.57 1.48
C ARG A 104 -13.41 -6.24 2.43
N GLU A 105 -13.00 -6.54 3.66
CA GLU A 105 -13.89 -7.04 4.71
C GLU A 105 -15.02 -6.06 5.04
N GLU A 106 -14.69 -4.78 5.20
CA GLU A 106 -15.69 -3.74 5.47
C GLU A 106 -16.69 -3.61 4.32
N VAL A 107 -16.21 -3.67 3.07
CA VAL A 107 -17.05 -3.63 1.88
C VAL A 107 -17.95 -4.86 1.79
N ALA A 108 -17.44 -6.06 2.06
CA ALA A 108 -18.26 -7.26 2.11
C ALA A 108 -19.40 -7.14 3.14
N GLY A 109 -19.10 -6.66 4.35
CA GLY A 109 -20.13 -6.43 5.38
C GLY A 109 -21.15 -5.34 4.99
N LYS A 110 -20.73 -4.31 4.25
CA LYS A 110 -21.66 -3.30 3.70
C LYS A 110 -22.55 -3.89 2.61
N LEU A 111 -22.03 -4.75 1.74
CA LEU A 111 -22.79 -5.40 0.68
C LEU A 111 -23.84 -6.36 1.26
N GLU A 112 -23.47 -7.15 2.26
CA GLU A 112 -24.42 -8.04 2.95
C GLU A 112 -25.60 -7.25 3.52
N LYS A 113 -25.31 -6.17 4.28
CA LYS A 113 -26.34 -5.27 4.82
C LYS A 113 -27.19 -4.62 3.74
N TYR A 114 -26.57 -4.22 2.62
CA TYR A 114 -27.28 -3.64 1.49
C TYR A 114 -28.32 -4.61 0.92
N PHE A 115 -27.94 -5.86 0.68
CA PHE A 115 -28.85 -6.86 0.13
C PHE A 115 -29.95 -7.26 1.13
N ILE A 116 -29.61 -7.41 2.42
CA ILE A 116 -30.62 -7.64 3.47
C ILE A 116 -31.66 -6.51 3.49
N GLY A 117 -31.21 -5.25 3.39
CA GLY A 117 -32.12 -4.09 3.31
C GLY A 117 -33.00 -4.05 2.05
N LYS A 118 -32.69 -4.88 1.04
CA LYS A 118 -33.50 -5.11 -0.16
C LYS A 118 -34.34 -6.39 -0.09
N ASN A 119 -34.46 -6.99 1.10
CA ASN A 119 -35.10 -8.29 1.32
C ASN A 119 -34.45 -9.42 0.50
N MET A 120 -33.14 -9.34 0.27
CA MET A 120 -32.34 -10.36 -0.40
C MET A 120 -31.35 -10.96 0.61
N TYR A 121 -31.53 -12.23 0.95
CA TYR A 121 -30.63 -12.97 1.83
C TYR A 121 -29.39 -13.44 1.05
N VAL A 122 -28.50 -12.50 0.74
CA VAL A 122 -27.23 -12.78 0.06
C VAL A 122 -26.15 -13.07 1.10
N ASN A 123 -25.58 -14.26 1.07
CA ASN A 123 -24.41 -14.60 1.87
C ASN A 123 -23.14 -14.10 1.15
N VAL A 124 -22.38 -13.22 1.81
CA VAL A 124 -21.19 -12.59 1.21
C VAL A 124 -19.94 -13.21 1.80
N GLN A 125 -19.16 -13.88 0.95
CA GLN A 125 -17.90 -14.52 1.33
C GLN A 125 -16.72 -13.86 0.63
N LEU A 126 -15.57 -13.94 1.27
CA LEU A 126 -14.30 -13.44 0.77
C LEU A 126 -13.30 -14.58 0.70
N ASP A 127 -12.85 -14.87 -0.51
CA ASP A 127 -11.92 -15.97 -0.82
C ASP A 127 -10.60 -15.46 -1.39
N GLY A 128 -9.65 -16.39 -1.54
CA GLY A 128 -8.34 -16.15 -2.13
C GLY A 128 -7.33 -15.50 -1.18
N GLU A 129 -6.07 -15.47 -1.61
CA GLU A 129 -5.02 -14.77 -0.89
C GLU A 129 -5.38 -13.28 -0.77
N GLU A 130 -5.19 -12.73 0.43
CA GLU A 130 -5.59 -11.36 0.80
C GLU A 130 -7.08 -11.01 0.60
N LYS A 131 -7.98 -12.00 0.49
CA LYS A 131 -9.43 -11.76 0.32
C LYS A 131 -9.79 -11.04 -0.99
N THR A 132 -9.13 -11.40 -2.07
CA THR A 132 -9.25 -10.75 -3.38
C THR A 132 -10.40 -11.27 -4.25
N ILE A 133 -11.12 -12.30 -3.81
CA ILE A 133 -12.27 -12.87 -4.50
C ILE A 133 -13.53 -12.59 -3.67
N LEU A 134 -14.52 -11.94 -4.28
CA LEU A 134 -15.82 -11.70 -3.66
C LEU A 134 -16.84 -12.73 -4.17
N LYS A 135 -17.42 -13.52 -3.27
CA LYS A 135 -18.46 -14.48 -3.60
C LYS A 135 -19.79 -14.04 -2.96
N LEU A 136 -20.83 -13.98 -3.78
CA LEU A 136 -22.19 -13.58 -3.40
C LEU A 136 -23.11 -14.77 -3.63
N GLU A 137 -23.51 -15.46 -2.57
CA GLU A 137 -24.39 -16.63 -2.66
C GLU A 137 -25.85 -16.21 -2.43
N TYR A 138 -26.72 -16.54 -3.38
CA TYR A 138 -28.15 -16.28 -3.28
C TYR A 138 -28.95 -17.18 -4.23
N VAL A 139 -29.90 -17.93 -3.67
CA VAL A 139 -30.69 -18.93 -4.41
C VAL A 139 -31.43 -18.37 -5.63
N SER A 140 -31.81 -17.09 -5.60
CA SER A 140 -32.58 -16.45 -6.68
C SER A 140 -31.74 -15.59 -7.61
N TRP A 141 -30.40 -15.78 -7.64
CA TRP A 141 -29.60 -15.16 -8.70
C TRP A 141 -30.12 -15.57 -10.07
N SER A 142 -30.36 -14.58 -10.92
CA SER A 142 -30.74 -14.74 -12.31
C SER A 142 -29.98 -13.73 -13.15
N TYR A 143 -29.78 -14.04 -14.43
CA TYR A 143 -29.05 -13.14 -15.33
C TYR A 143 -29.61 -11.71 -15.35
N PRO A 144 -30.94 -11.47 -15.43
CA PRO A 144 -31.48 -10.11 -15.37
C PRO A 144 -31.18 -9.38 -14.05
N LEU A 145 -31.20 -10.10 -12.93
CA LEU A 145 -30.89 -9.52 -11.62
C LEU A 145 -29.41 -9.14 -11.51
N ILE A 146 -28.51 -10.03 -11.95
CA ILE A 146 -27.07 -9.78 -11.98
C ILE A 146 -26.76 -8.60 -12.90
N TYR A 147 -27.38 -8.54 -14.09
CA TYR A 147 -27.23 -7.43 -15.03
C TYR A 147 -27.60 -6.08 -14.38
N ARG A 148 -28.68 -6.04 -13.58
CA ARG A 148 -29.06 -4.82 -12.85
C ARG A 148 -28.04 -4.44 -11.78
N VAL A 149 -27.50 -5.41 -11.05
CA VAL A 149 -26.48 -5.16 -10.02
C VAL A 149 -25.22 -4.58 -10.66
N ILE A 150 -24.71 -5.23 -11.72
CA ILE A 150 -23.44 -4.84 -12.34
C ILE A 150 -23.53 -3.49 -13.08
N ASN A 151 -24.62 -3.23 -13.82
CA ASN A 151 -24.75 -2.03 -14.64
C ASN A 151 -25.40 -0.84 -13.93
N GLY A 152 -26.22 -1.09 -12.90
CA GLY A 152 -26.97 -0.03 -12.23
C GLY A 152 -26.17 0.85 -11.28
N THR A 153 -24.95 0.43 -10.88
CA THR A 153 -24.24 1.03 -9.73
C THR A 153 -22.74 1.22 -9.92
N GLY A 154 -22.17 0.88 -11.08
CA GLY A 154 -20.71 0.86 -11.23
C GLY A 154 -20.05 -0.16 -10.28
N PHE A 155 -20.74 -1.27 -10.03
CA PHE A 155 -20.36 -2.29 -9.05
C PHE A 155 -18.97 -2.88 -9.34
N LEU A 156 -18.76 -3.40 -10.56
CA LEU A 156 -17.51 -4.04 -10.95
C LEU A 156 -16.32 -3.06 -10.96
N PRO A 157 -16.43 -1.83 -11.52
CA PRO A 157 -15.36 -0.83 -11.40
C PRO A 157 -14.99 -0.48 -9.96
N SER A 158 -15.98 -0.40 -9.07
CA SER A 158 -15.75 -0.08 -7.65
C SER A 158 -14.99 -1.20 -6.94
N LEU A 159 -15.35 -2.46 -7.20
CA LEU A 159 -14.63 -3.61 -6.67
C LEU A 159 -13.20 -3.71 -7.23
N LYS A 160 -13.02 -3.45 -8.53
CA LYS A 160 -11.69 -3.41 -9.15
C LYS A 160 -10.79 -2.37 -8.49
N LYS A 161 -11.31 -1.17 -8.19
CA LYS A 161 -10.56 -0.11 -7.47
C LYS A 161 -10.14 -0.53 -6.06
N LEU A 162 -10.87 -1.43 -5.42
CA LEU A 162 -10.56 -2.00 -4.10
C LEU A 162 -9.62 -3.21 -4.17
N GLY A 163 -9.09 -3.53 -5.35
CA GLY A 163 -8.17 -4.64 -5.56
C GLY A 163 -8.83 -6.02 -5.57
N PHE A 164 -10.15 -6.11 -5.78
CA PHE A 164 -10.78 -7.39 -6.08
C PHE A 164 -10.35 -7.86 -7.46
N LYS A 165 -10.02 -9.15 -7.56
CA LYS A 165 -9.58 -9.83 -8.78
C LYS A 165 -10.74 -10.54 -9.48
N LYS A 166 -11.73 -10.99 -8.70
CA LYS A 166 -12.83 -11.81 -9.19
C LYS A 166 -14.09 -11.57 -8.37
N VAL A 167 -15.24 -11.63 -9.02
CA VAL A 167 -16.56 -11.63 -8.39
C VAL A 167 -17.35 -12.83 -8.87
N ILE A 168 -17.96 -13.56 -7.95
CA ILE A 168 -18.75 -14.76 -8.24
C ILE A 168 -20.16 -14.55 -7.68
N PHE A 169 -21.16 -14.62 -8.56
CA PHE A 169 -22.56 -14.73 -8.17
C PHE A 169 -22.95 -16.20 -8.21
N ASP A 170 -23.23 -16.80 -7.06
CA ASP A 170 -23.47 -18.24 -6.92
C ASP A 170 -24.93 -18.50 -6.54
N ALA A 171 -25.68 -19.15 -7.44
CA ALA A 171 -27.09 -19.52 -7.23
C ALA A 171 -27.27 -20.79 -6.39
N THR A 172 -26.28 -21.11 -5.56
CA THR A 172 -26.18 -22.21 -4.59
C THR A 172 -26.22 -23.61 -5.20
N HIS A 173 -27.07 -23.90 -6.20
CA HIS A 173 -27.34 -25.28 -6.67
C HIS A 173 -27.41 -25.49 -8.19
N ASN A 174 -27.36 -24.44 -9.02
CA ASN A 174 -27.61 -24.62 -10.46
C ASN A 174 -26.63 -23.91 -11.39
N TYR A 175 -26.23 -22.68 -11.05
CA TYR A 175 -25.39 -21.84 -11.93
C TYR A 175 -24.56 -20.87 -11.10
N SER A 176 -23.38 -20.52 -11.61
CA SER A 176 -22.62 -19.38 -11.11
C SER A 176 -22.21 -18.48 -12.28
N TRP A 177 -22.12 -17.19 -12.02
CA TRP A 177 -21.60 -16.20 -12.95
C TRP A 177 -20.34 -15.60 -12.36
N THR A 178 -19.23 -15.79 -13.06
CA THR A 178 -17.92 -15.29 -12.64
C THR A 178 -17.52 -14.13 -13.53
N TYR A 179 -17.04 -13.06 -12.89
CA TYR A 179 -16.50 -11.88 -13.56
C TYR A 179 -15.05 -11.70 -13.11
N ASP A 180 -14.12 -11.84 -14.05
CA ASP A 180 -12.71 -11.55 -13.84
C ASP A 180 -12.46 -10.04 -13.98
N LEU A 181 -11.85 -9.45 -12.95
CA LEU A 181 -11.57 -8.01 -12.86
C LEU A 181 -10.11 -7.67 -13.21
N GLU A 182 -9.23 -8.68 -13.27
CA GLU A 182 -7.81 -8.54 -13.60
C GLU A 182 -7.55 -8.28 -15.11
N GLY A 183 -8.57 -8.37 -15.97
CA GLY A 183 -8.47 -8.05 -17.39
C GLY A 183 -8.67 -6.55 -17.70
N ASN A 184 -8.01 -6.07 -18.75
CA ASN A 184 -8.49 -4.90 -19.49
C ASN A 184 -9.79 -5.33 -20.18
N ILE A 185 -10.93 -4.92 -19.64
CA ILE A 185 -12.19 -5.00 -20.37
C ILE A 185 -12.01 -4.03 -21.54
N GLN A 186 -11.77 -4.55 -22.75
CA GLN A 186 -11.93 -3.75 -23.96
C GLN A 186 -13.38 -3.28 -23.96
N GLU A 187 -13.56 -1.97 -23.92
CA GLU A 187 -14.85 -1.26 -24.04
C GLU A 187 -15.55 -1.60 -25.36
#